data_AF-A0A7Z9PVQ7-F1
#
_entry.id   AF-A0A7Z9PVQ7-F1
#
_cell.length_a   1.000
_cell.length_b   1.000
_cell.length_c   1.000
_cell.angle_alpha   90.00
_cell.angle_beta   90.00
_cell.angle_gamma   90.00
#
_symmetry.space_group_name_H-M   'P 1'
#
loop_
_entity.id
_entity.type
_entity.pdbx_description
1 polymer ?
#
loop_
_entity_poly.entity_id
_entity_poly.type
_entity_poly.pdbx_seq_one_letter_code
_entity_poly.pdbx_strand_id
1 'polypeptide(L)'
;MGKEQDLISFEEAAKWCNTSATTIWEAAESGLLLAEKNPVDQSWRVRLDDLERWAKCENHPFNRPEFSPQHENETEQELLEDEATSLSFHIPNSEAPDWADFQERLLDRLEHAQRRSVVLELQLRQTQKLLCESNDSKLQHEAELKAAQAQTEAAEKAAREARDEIEQANSQAEVARQEAARAKIELESLKTEMSAKEAQWAEMRKPWYKKLFRAV
;
A
#
# COMPACT_ATOMS: atom_id res chain seq x y z
N MET A 1 14.38 -12.68 -11.00
CA MET A 1 15.41 -12.25 -10.02
C MET A 1 14.76 -12.25 -8.65
N GLY A 2 14.34 -13.43 -8.17
CA GLY A 2 13.67 -13.59 -6.88
C GLY A 2 14.72 -13.73 -5.80
N LYS A 3 14.61 -12.93 -4.76
CA LYS A 3 15.62 -12.78 -3.70
C LYS A 3 15.82 -14.13 -2.99
N GLU A 4 17.06 -14.59 -2.90
CA GLU A 4 17.48 -15.67 -1.99
C GLU A 4 17.29 -15.30 -0.50
N GLN A 5 16.77 -14.10 -0.22
CA GLN A 5 16.63 -13.53 1.12
C GLN A 5 15.40 -14.04 1.89
N ASP A 6 14.53 -14.84 1.28
CA ASP A 6 13.28 -15.30 1.90
C ASP A 6 13.26 -16.82 2.19
N LEU A 7 14.41 -17.50 2.07
CA LEU A 7 14.56 -18.94 2.35
C LEU A 7 15.14 -19.16 3.75
N ILE A 8 14.36 -19.81 4.63
CA ILE A 8 14.73 -20.10 6.01
C ILE A 8 14.88 -21.60 6.26
N SER A 9 15.71 -21.96 7.23
CA SER A 9 15.91 -23.36 7.63
C SER A 9 14.68 -23.92 8.36
N PHE A 10 14.55 -25.26 8.41
CA PHE A 10 13.44 -25.90 9.15
C PHE A 10 13.48 -25.59 10.66
N GLU A 11 14.66 -25.39 11.23
CA GLU A 11 14.81 -25.02 12.64
C GLU A 11 14.31 -23.60 12.92
N GLU A 12 14.59 -22.65 12.02
CA GLU A 12 14.08 -21.29 12.11
C GLU A 12 12.57 -21.24 11.87
N ALA A 13 12.09 -21.99 10.88
CA ALA A 13 10.67 -22.14 10.61
C ALA A 13 9.91 -22.69 11.83
N ALA A 14 10.50 -23.66 12.55
CA ALA A 14 9.92 -24.24 13.76
C ALA A 14 9.78 -23.21 14.87
N LYS A 15 10.79 -22.34 15.04
CA LYS A 15 10.75 -21.22 15.98
C LYS A 15 9.66 -20.21 15.62
N TRP A 16 9.48 -19.92 14.33
CA TRP A 16 8.49 -18.93 13.88
C TRP A 16 7.06 -19.43 14.03
N CYS A 17 6.82 -20.72 13.83
CA CYS A 17 5.49 -21.32 13.97
C CYS A 17 5.18 -21.84 15.39
N ASN A 18 6.14 -21.74 16.32
CA ASN A 18 6.11 -22.39 17.65
C ASN A 18 5.77 -23.89 17.56
N THR A 19 6.39 -24.57 16.61
CA THR A 19 6.23 -26.01 16.33
C THR A 19 7.56 -26.74 16.43
N SER A 20 7.55 -28.07 16.26
CA SER A 20 8.78 -28.86 16.20
C SER A 20 9.35 -28.89 14.78
N ALA A 21 10.67 -29.03 14.63
CA ALA A 21 11.28 -29.24 13.31
C ALA A 21 10.73 -30.50 12.60
N THR A 22 10.26 -31.49 13.37
CA THR A 22 9.64 -32.72 12.84
C THR A 22 8.29 -32.45 12.18
N THR A 23 7.45 -31.57 12.74
CA THR A 23 6.14 -31.25 12.16
C THR A 23 6.28 -30.47 10.85
N ILE A 24 7.30 -29.63 10.75
CA ILE A 24 7.66 -28.94 9.49
C ILE A 24 8.20 -29.92 8.46
N TRP A 25 8.98 -30.90 8.89
CA TRP A 25 9.48 -31.95 8.00
C TRP A 25 8.34 -32.85 7.49
N GLU A 26 7.39 -33.23 8.34
CA GLU A 26 6.19 -33.97 7.95
C GLU A 26 5.31 -33.16 6.97
N ALA A 27 5.18 -31.85 7.18
CA ALA A 27 4.47 -30.96 6.26
C ALA A 27 5.17 -30.86 4.89
N ALA A 28 6.50 -30.87 4.87
CA ALA A 28 7.28 -30.89 3.64
C ALA A 28 7.21 -32.25 2.91
N GLU A 29 7.27 -33.36 3.65
CA GLU A 29 7.19 -34.72 3.10
C GLU A 29 5.79 -35.02 2.54
N SER A 30 4.74 -34.55 3.22
CA SER A 30 3.35 -34.68 2.75
C SER A 30 2.99 -33.75 1.59
N GLY A 31 3.89 -32.84 1.19
CA GLY A 31 3.69 -31.89 0.11
C GLY A 31 2.78 -30.70 0.47
N LEU A 32 2.47 -30.51 1.75
CA LEU A 32 1.71 -29.36 2.25
C LEU A 32 2.57 -28.09 2.33
N LEU A 33 3.89 -28.26 2.42
CA LEU A 33 4.86 -27.17 2.49
C LEU A 33 5.94 -27.35 1.42
N LEU A 34 6.19 -26.32 0.61
CA LEU A 34 7.22 -26.36 -0.42
C LEU A 34 8.61 -26.16 0.21
N ALA A 35 9.40 -27.22 0.22
CA ALA A 35 10.79 -27.19 0.70
C ALA A 35 11.78 -27.37 -0.46
N GLU A 36 12.83 -26.55 -0.46
CA GLU A 36 13.94 -26.60 -1.39
C GLU A 36 15.18 -27.14 -0.68
N LYS A 37 15.87 -28.09 -1.31
CA LYS A 37 17.14 -28.60 -0.79
C LYS A 37 18.27 -27.68 -1.22
N ASN A 38 19.01 -27.14 -0.26
CA ASN A 38 20.18 -26.33 -0.54
C ASN A 38 21.32 -27.23 -1.09
N PRO A 39 21.89 -26.93 -2.27
CA PRO A 39 22.95 -27.76 -2.86
C PRO A 39 24.29 -27.67 -2.11
N VAL A 40 24.53 -26.61 -1.31
CA VAL A 40 25.79 -26.38 -0.60
C VAL A 40 25.83 -27.14 0.73
N ASP A 41 24.81 -26.94 1.57
CA ASP A 41 24.78 -27.50 2.93
C ASP A 41 23.96 -28.78 3.05
N GLN A 42 23.31 -29.20 1.95
CA GLN A 42 22.33 -30.29 1.91
C GLN A 42 21.12 -30.12 2.87
N SER A 43 20.97 -28.94 3.47
CA SER A 43 19.86 -28.61 4.37
C SER A 43 18.59 -28.25 3.60
N TRP A 44 17.44 -28.58 4.18
CA TRP A 44 16.14 -28.21 3.62
C TRP A 44 15.73 -26.82 4.09
N ARG A 45 15.28 -26.00 3.16
CA ARG A 45 14.84 -24.62 3.39
C ARG A 45 13.43 -24.42 2.86
N VAL A 46 12.68 -23.55 3.51
CA VAL A 46 11.29 -23.22 3.14
C VAL A 46 11.21 -21.73 2.83
N ARG A 47 10.36 -21.37 1.87
CA ARG A 47 10.06 -19.97 1.58
C ARG A 47 9.15 -19.40 2.67
N LEU A 48 9.46 -18.20 3.14
CA LEU A 48 8.70 -17.50 4.18
C LEU A 48 7.21 -17.38 3.83
N ASP A 49 6.90 -17.02 2.58
CA ASP A 49 5.51 -16.87 2.09
C ASP A 49 4.72 -18.19 2.15
N ASP A 50 5.38 -19.32 1.85
CA ASP A 50 4.74 -20.64 1.87
C ASP A 50 4.55 -21.14 3.30
N LEU A 51 5.50 -20.84 4.20
CA LEU A 51 5.40 -21.14 5.63
C LEU A 51 4.25 -20.36 6.29
N GLU A 52 4.10 -19.07 5.97
CA GLU A 52 3.01 -18.25 6.50
C GLU A 52 1.64 -18.76 6.04
N ARG A 53 1.52 -19.17 4.78
CA ARG A 53 0.28 -19.77 4.24
C ARG A 53 -0.06 -21.08 4.92
N TRP A 54 0.91 -21.97 5.04
CA TRP A 54 0.74 -23.25 5.72
C TRP A 54 0.34 -23.05 7.19
N ALA A 55 1.04 -22.17 7.92
CA ALA A 55 0.75 -21.89 9.32
C ALA A 55 -0.67 -21.35 9.52
N LYS A 56 -1.17 -20.50 8.61
CA LYS A 56 -2.56 -20.03 8.61
C LYS A 56 -3.58 -21.14 8.35
N CYS A 57 -3.26 -22.08 7.46
CA CYS A 57 -4.15 -23.21 7.16
C CYS A 57 -4.25 -24.21 8.33
N GLU A 58 -3.14 -24.47 9.02
CA GLU A 58 -3.06 -25.43 10.14
C GLU A 58 -3.29 -24.78 11.52
N ASN A 59 -3.64 -23.49 11.58
CA ASN A 59 -3.81 -22.70 12.81
C ASN A 59 -2.59 -22.67 13.74
N HIS A 60 -1.38 -22.68 13.17
CA HIS A 60 -0.16 -22.45 13.94
C HIS A 60 0.09 -20.94 14.16
N PRO A 61 0.49 -20.52 15.36
CA PRO A 61 0.85 -19.13 15.62
C PRO A 61 2.12 -18.77 14.83
N PHE A 62 2.00 -17.83 13.89
CA PHE A 62 3.11 -17.39 13.05
C PHE A 62 3.70 -16.08 13.57
N ASN A 63 4.87 -16.17 14.22
CA ASN A 63 5.64 -15.04 14.71
C ASN A 63 6.82 -14.79 13.78
N ARG A 64 6.62 -13.96 12.76
CA ARG A 64 7.74 -13.40 12.00
C ARG A 64 8.51 -12.48 12.95
N PRO A 65 9.81 -12.70 13.20
CA PRO A 65 10.60 -11.69 13.90
C PRO A 65 10.63 -10.46 13.00
N GLU A 66 9.82 -9.45 13.34
CA GLU A 66 10.12 -8.09 12.93
C GLU A 66 11.54 -7.82 13.41
N PHE A 67 12.33 -7.11 12.59
CA PHE A 67 13.61 -6.55 13.02
C PHE A 67 13.35 -5.66 14.25
N SER A 68 13.34 -6.27 15.43
CA SER A 68 13.60 -5.56 16.67
C SER A 68 15.06 -5.16 16.58
N PRO A 69 15.39 -3.86 16.68
CA PRO A 69 16.78 -3.49 16.92
C PRO A 69 17.18 -4.21 18.21
N GLN A 70 18.01 -5.24 18.07
CA GLN A 70 18.74 -5.86 19.17
C GLN A 70 19.69 -4.81 19.73
N HIS A 71 19.17 -3.96 20.60
CA HIS A 71 19.93 -3.16 21.53
C HIS A 71 18.95 -2.65 22.60
N GLU A 72 18.65 -3.51 23.58
CA GLU A 72 18.16 -3.10 24.92
C GLU A 72 18.01 -4.28 25.91
N ASN A 73 18.18 -5.53 25.48
CA ASN A 73 18.10 -6.69 26.38
C ASN A 73 19.26 -6.86 27.37
N GLU A 74 20.35 -6.08 27.26
CA GLU A 74 21.38 -6.08 28.32
C GLU A 74 20.91 -5.33 29.57
N THR A 75 20.01 -4.35 29.42
CA THR A 75 19.52 -3.53 30.54
C THR A 75 18.40 -4.20 31.34
N GLU A 76 17.58 -5.06 30.73
CA GLU A 76 16.50 -5.74 31.45
C GLU A 76 16.98 -6.96 32.24
N GLN A 77 18.05 -7.63 31.78
CA GLN A 77 18.60 -8.79 32.48
C GLN A 77 19.42 -8.38 33.71
N GLU A 78 20.14 -7.25 33.67
CA GLU A 78 20.78 -6.65 34.85
C GLU A 78 19.75 -6.15 35.88
N LEU A 79 18.59 -5.63 35.43
CA LEU A 79 17.51 -5.18 36.33
C LEU A 79 16.72 -6.33 36.98
N LEU A 80 16.64 -7.50 36.35
CA LEU A 80 15.99 -8.70 36.89
C LEU A 80 16.92 -9.53 37.80
N GLU A 81 18.22 -9.51 37.56
CA GLU A 81 19.20 -10.19 38.43
C GLU A 81 19.38 -9.46 39.79
N ASP A 82 19.17 -8.14 39.81
CA ASP A 82 19.08 -7.38 41.06
C ASP A 82 17.76 -7.66 41.83
N GLU A 83 16.66 -8.01 41.14
CA GLU A 83 15.39 -8.36 41.80
C GLU A 83 15.43 -9.70 42.54
N ALA A 84 16.08 -10.72 41.98
CA ALA A 84 16.18 -12.03 42.61
C ALA A 84 17.08 -12.01 43.88
N THR A 85 18.01 -11.07 43.94
CA THR A 85 18.96 -10.95 45.06
C THR A 85 18.47 -9.99 46.15
N SER A 86 17.68 -8.95 45.81
CA SER A 86 17.14 -7.96 46.77
C SER A 86 15.75 -8.24 47.35
N LEU A 87 15.02 -9.27 46.89
CA LEU A 87 13.72 -9.66 47.45
C LEU A 87 13.80 -10.75 48.54
N SER A 88 15.00 -11.20 48.90
CA SER A 88 15.21 -12.01 50.10
C SER A 88 14.91 -11.17 51.36
N PHE A 89 13.69 -11.29 51.91
CA PHE A 89 13.37 -10.80 53.24
C PHE A 89 14.02 -11.74 54.28
N HIS A 90 15.35 -11.65 54.41
CA HIS A 90 16.08 -12.36 55.44
C HIS A 90 15.80 -11.70 56.80
N ILE A 91 14.81 -12.23 57.52
CA ILE A 91 14.63 -11.98 58.95
C ILE A 91 15.83 -12.63 59.63
N PRO A 92 16.70 -11.88 60.33
CA PRO A 92 17.86 -12.48 60.98
C PRO A 92 17.35 -13.42 62.07
N ASN A 93 17.58 -14.71 61.91
CA ASN A 93 17.17 -15.75 62.87
C ASN A 93 18.17 -15.85 64.04
N SER A 94 18.73 -14.71 64.48
CA SER A 94 19.80 -14.63 65.49
C SER A 94 19.31 -13.86 66.72
N GLU A 95 19.68 -14.34 67.90
CA GLU A 95 19.17 -13.96 69.23
C GLU A 95 19.38 -12.50 69.66
N ALA A 96 20.05 -11.69 68.83
CA ALA A 96 19.92 -10.23 68.82
C ALA A 96 20.33 -9.72 67.43
N PRO A 97 19.37 -9.37 66.54
CA PRO A 97 19.72 -8.72 65.28
C PRO A 97 20.36 -7.35 65.59
N ASP A 98 21.45 -7.01 64.91
CA ASP A 98 21.95 -5.64 64.93
C ASP A 98 20.90 -4.76 64.25
N TRP A 99 20.04 -4.18 65.08
CA TRP A 99 18.82 -3.51 64.65
C TRP A 99 19.13 -2.27 63.81
N ALA A 100 20.31 -1.67 64.00
CA ALA A 100 20.81 -0.57 63.18
C ALA A 100 21.04 -1.00 61.73
N ASP A 101 21.79 -2.08 61.49
CA ASP A 101 22.06 -2.62 60.15
C ASP A 101 20.76 -3.04 59.43
N PHE A 102 19.80 -3.60 60.16
CA PHE A 102 18.51 -3.96 59.59
C PHE A 102 17.70 -2.72 59.17
N GLN A 103 17.71 -1.66 60.00
CA GLN A 103 17.06 -0.39 59.69
C GLN A 103 17.69 0.30 58.49
N GLU A 104 19.02 0.32 58.38
CA GLU A 104 19.74 0.89 57.23
C GLU A 104 19.34 0.16 55.94
N ARG A 105 19.34 -1.18 55.93
CA ARG A 105 18.90 -1.97 54.75
C ARG A 105 17.45 -1.71 54.36
N LEU A 106 16.57 -1.46 55.32
CA LEU A 106 15.18 -1.09 55.01
C LEU A 106 15.09 0.30 54.38
N LEU A 107 15.85 1.27 54.89
CA LEU A 107 15.89 2.62 54.32
C LEU A 107 16.48 2.62 52.91
N ASP A 108 17.56 1.88 52.67
CA ASP A 108 18.16 1.74 51.34
C ASP A 108 17.19 1.10 50.33
N ARG A 109 16.44 0.08 50.75
CA ARG A 109 15.41 -0.54 49.90
C ARG A 109 14.26 0.39 49.61
N LEU A 110 13.83 1.19 50.59
CA LEU A 110 12.79 2.20 50.38
C LEU A 110 13.28 3.30 49.45
N GLU A 111 14.51 3.77 49.60
CA GLU A 111 15.11 4.75 48.72
C GLU A 111 15.26 4.21 47.29
N HIS A 112 15.72 2.97 47.14
CA HIS A 112 15.79 2.31 45.84
C HIS A 112 14.39 2.17 45.20
N ALA A 113 13.38 1.76 45.98
CA ALA A 113 12.00 1.67 45.51
C ALA A 113 11.45 3.04 45.07
N GLN A 114 11.75 4.11 45.80
CA GLN A 114 11.37 5.48 45.44
C GLN A 114 12.06 5.95 44.16
N ARG A 115 13.37 5.72 44.01
CA ARG A 115 14.10 6.05 42.78
C ARG A 115 13.52 5.30 41.58
N ARG A 116 13.23 4.00 41.75
CA ARG A 116 12.63 3.18 40.70
C ARG A 116 11.20 3.63 40.36
N SER A 117 10.39 4.03 41.34
CA SER A 117 9.04 4.54 41.06
C SER A 117 9.08 5.80 40.19
N VAL A 118 10.01 6.72 40.48
CA VAL A 118 10.20 7.94 39.68
C VAL A 118 10.62 7.61 38.25
N VAL A 119 11.53 6.65 38.06
CA VAL A 119 11.95 6.21 36.72
C VAL A 119 10.78 5.63 35.93
N LEU A 120 9.98 4.75 36.55
CA LEU A 120 8.81 4.16 35.91
C LEU A 120 7.75 5.21 35.55
N GLU A 121 7.53 6.21 36.42
CA GLU A 121 6.62 7.32 36.12
C GLU A 121 7.10 8.15 34.93
N LEU A 122 8.41 8.41 34.81
CA LEU A 122 8.99 9.12 33.67
C LEU A 122 8.86 8.31 32.38
N GLN A 123 9.13 7.01 32.42
CA GLN A 123 8.95 6.10 31.28
C GLN A 123 7.47 6.03 30.85
N LEU A 124 6.53 5.97 31.79
CA LEU A 124 5.10 6.00 31.50
C LEU A 124 4.71 7.31 30.80
N ARG A 125 5.21 8.46 31.28
CA ARG A 125 4.94 9.75 30.63
C ARG A 125 5.55 9.83 29.23
N GLN A 126 6.76 9.30 29.04
CA GLN A 126 7.43 9.27 27.74
C GLN A 126 6.66 8.40 26.74
N THR A 127 6.25 7.20 27.13
CA THR A 127 5.48 6.29 26.28
C THR A 127 4.11 6.86 25.93
N GLN A 128 3.41 7.47 26.90
CA GLN A 128 2.15 8.17 26.64
C GLN A 128 2.31 9.30 25.62
N LYS A 129 3.39 10.09 25.75
CA LYS A 129 3.67 11.18 24.80
C LYS A 129 3.89 10.65 23.39
N LEU A 130 4.70 9.60 23.23
CA LEU A 130 4.96 8.97 21.92
C LEU A 130 3.70 8.37 21.30
N LEU A 131 2.81 7.78 22.11
CA LEU A 131 1.52 7.27 21.63
C LEU A 131 0.61 8.39 21.14
N CYS A 132 0.56 9.52 21.84
CA CYS A 132 -0.18 10.71 21.37
C CYS A 132 0.40 11.24 20.06
N GLU A 133 1.72 11.43 19.98
CA GLU A 133 2.39 11.91 18.76
C GLU A 133 2.18 10.96 17.57
N SER A 134 2.21 9.65 17.80
CA SER A 134 1.93 8.64 16.78
C SER A 134 0.46 8.67 16.34
N ASN A 135 -0.48 8.85 17.27
CA ASN A 135 -1.90 8.97 16.94
C ASN A 135 -2.16 10.23 16.10
N ASP A 136 -1.62 11.38 16.51
CA ASP A 136 -1.74 12.64 15.78
C ASP A 136 -1.14 12.52 14.37
N SER A 137 0.03 11.86 14.25
CA SER A 137 0.66 11.61 12.96
C SER A 137 -0.20 10.72 12.05
N LYS A 138 -0.85 9.69 12.60
CA LYS A 138 -1.77 8.83 11.84
C LYS A 138 -3.00 9.61 11.37
N LEU A 139 -3.59 10.43 12.25
CA LEU A 139 -4.74 11.27 11.90
C LEU A 139 -4.39 12.28 10.80
N GLN A 140 -3.21 12.90 10.88
CA GLN A 140 -2.71 13.80 9.83
C GLN A 140 -2.55 13.06 8.50
N HIS A 141 -1.89 11.91 8.50
CA HIS A 141 -1.69 11.12 7.28
C HIS A 141 -3.02 10.64 6.68
N GLU A 142 -3.99 10.22 7.50
CA GLU A 142 -5.33 9.86 7.02
C GLU A 142 -6.07 11.06 6.40
N ALA A 143 -5.93 12.25 6.99
CA ALA A 143 -6.51 13.47 6.44
C ALA A 143 -5.86 13.85 5.10
N GLU A 144 -4.54 13.75 5.01
CA GLU A 144 -3.78 13.99 3.77
C GLU A 144 -4.18 13.00 2.66
N LEU A 145 -4.29 11.71 2.98
CA LEU A 145 -4.76 10.69 2.03
C LEU A 145 -6.17 11.00 1.53
N LYS A 146 -7.10 11.37 2.42
CA LYS A 146 -8.47 11.74 2.03
C LYS A 146 -8.48 12.99 1.14
N ALA A 147 -7.64 13.98 1.45
CA ALA A 147 -7.50 15.18 0.62
C ALA A 147 -6.93 14.87 -0.77
N ALA A 148 -5.90 14.01 -0.83
CA ALA A 148 -5.32 13.56 -2.09
C ALA A 148 -6.33 12.77 -2.94
N GLN A 149 -7.08 11.85 -2.32
CA GLN A 149 -8.16 11.11 -2.97
C GLN A 149 -9.22 12.05 -3.55
N ALA A 150 -9.70 13.02 -2.76
CA ALA A 150 -10.67 13.99 -3.23
C ALA A 150 -10.16 14.83 -4.42
N GLN A 151 -8.87 15.20 -4.42
CA GLN A 151 -8.23 15.89 -5.55
C GLN A 151 -8.18 15.00 -6.79
N THR A 152 -7.82 13.73 -6.66
CA THR A 152 -7.79 12.79 -7.78
C THR A 152 -9.19 12.55 -8.35
N GLU A 153 -10.20 12.38 -7.50
CA GLU A 153 -11.59 12.20 -7.94
C GLU A 153 -12.12 13.46 -8.65
N ALA A 154 -11.78 14.65 -8.15
CA ALA A 154 -12.15 15.91 -8.80
C ALA A 154 -11.47 16.05 -10.17
N ALA A 155 -10.18 15.70 -10.27
CA ALA A 155 -9.45 15.71 -11.53
C ALA A 155 -10.00 14.68 -12.52
N GLU A 156 -10.38 13.49 -12.07
CA GLU A 156 -11.02 12.48 -12.91
C GLU A 156 -12.38 12.94 -13.44
N LYS A 157 -13.21 13.58 -12.60
CA LYS A 157 -14.50 14.14 -13.03
C LYS A 157 -14.30 15.23 -14.08
N ALA A 158 -13.40 16.18 -13.83
CA ALA A 158 -13.06 17.22 -14.79
C ALA A 158 -12.52 16.64 -16.11
N ALA A 159 -11.71 15.58 -16.05
CA ALA A 159 -11.21 14.90 -17.23
C ALA A 159 -12.31 14.17 -18.03
N ARG A 160 -13.34 13.64 -17.36
CA ARG A 160 -14.52 13.05 -18.03
C ARG A 160 -15.36 14.12 -18.70
N GLU A 161 -15.66 15.21 -17.99
CA GLU A 161 -16.42 16.35 -18.55
C GLU A 161 -15.71 16.92 -19.78
N ALA A 162 -14.38 17.12 -19.71
CA ALA A 162 -13.60 17.59 -20.85
C ALA A 162 -13.63 16.62 -22.05
N ARG A 163 -13.67 15.29 -21.82
CA ARG A 163 -13.82 14.30 -22.90
C ARG A 163 -15.19 14.38 -23.54
N ASP A 164 -16.23 14.50 -22.73
CA ASP A 164 -17.61 14.60 -23.20
C ASP A 164 -17.80 15.90 -24.02
N GLU A 165 -17.21 17.01 -23.59
CA GLU A 165 -17.19 18.27 -24.35
C GLU A 165 -16.48 18.13 -25.70
N ILE A 166 -15.33 17.45 -25.73
CA ILE A 166 -14.60 17.19 -26.99
C ILE A 166 -15.42 16.30 -27.92
N GLU A 167 -16.08 15.27 -27.40
CA GLU A 167 -16.94 14.38 -28.19
C GLU A 167 -18.14 15.14 -28.78
N GLN A 168 -18.80 15.97 -27.97
CA GLN A 168 -19.88 16.84 -28.44
C GLN A 168 -19.39 17.82 -29.51
N ALA A 169 -18.25 18.49 -29.30
CA ALA A 169 -17.67 19.40 -30.28
C ALA A 169 -17.33 18.68 -31.60
N ASN A 170 -16.80 17.46 -31.53
CA ASN A 170 -16.50 16.65 -32.71
C ASN A 170 -17.78 16.26 -33.45
N SER A 171 -18.83 15.86 -32.74
CA SER A 171 -20.13 15.51 -33.36
C SER A 171 -20.74 16.71 -34.10
N GLN A 172 -20.68 17.91 -33.50
CA GLN A 172 -21.17 19.14 -34.13
C GLN A 172 -20.32 19.53 -35.34
N ALA A 173 -19.00 19.40 -35.24
CA ALA A 173 -18.09 19.65 -36.35
C ALA A 173 -18.33 18.69 -37.52
N GLU A 174 -18.67 17.43 -37.24
CA GLU A 174 -19.04 16.46 -38.28
C GLU A 174 -20.35 16.84 -38.97
N VAL A 175 -21.39 17.18 -38.20
CA VAL A 175 -22.66 17.66 -38.76
C VAL A 175 -22.45 18.88 -39.65
N ALA A 176 -21.70 19.88 -39.18
CA ALA A 176 -21.39 21.08 -39.96
C ALA A 176 -20.63 20.75 -41.26
N ARG A 177 -19.72 19.76 -41.24
CA ARG A 177 -19.03 19.27 -42.46
C ARG A 177 -20.00 18.62 -43.43
N GLN A 178 -20.92 17.80 -42.94
CA GLN A 178 -21.93 17.14 -43.78
C GLN A 178 -22.89 18.17 -44.40
N GLU A 179 -23.34 19.15 -43.63
CA GLU A 179 -24.18 20.25 -44.12
C GLU A 179 -23.45 21.10 -45.17
N ALA A 180 -22.18 21.46 -44.91
CA ALA A 180 -21.37 22.18 -45.88
C ALA A 180 -21.15 21.38 -47.18
N ALA A 181 -20.99 20.06 -47.09
CA ALA A 181 -20.90 19.20 -48.26
C ALA A 181 -22.21 19.18 -49.07
N ARG A 182 -23.37 19.09 -48.40
CA ARG A 182 -24.70 19.17 -49.05
C ARG A 182 -24.92 20.52 -49.72
N ALA A 183 -24.62 21.61 -49.03
CA ALA A 183 -24.74 22.97 -49.59
C ALA A 183 -23.83 23.17 -50.81
N LYS A 184 -22.63 22.57 -50.82
CA LYS A 184 -21.76 22.60 -52.02
C LYS A 184 -22.38 21.86 -53.20
N ILE A 185 -22.95 20.67 -52.97
CA ILE A 185 -23.63 19.89 -54.01
C ILE A 185 -24.83 20.67 -54.57
N GLU A 186 -25.63 21.29 -53.71
CA GLU A 186 -26.78 22.13 -54.12
C GLU A 186 -26.34 23.37 -54.91
N LEU A 187 -25.24 24.02 -54.51
CA LEU A 187 -24.67 25.14 -55.27
C LEU A 187 -24.16 24.71 -56.65
N GLU A 188 -23.53 23.54 -56.75
CA GLU A 188 -23.08 22.98 -58.03
C GLU A 188 -24.27 22.61 -58.91
N SER A 189 -25.32 21.98 -58.37
CA SER A 189 -26.54 21.66 -59.13
C SER A 189 -27.22 22.93 -59.65
N LEU A 190 -27.42 23.95 -58.80
CA LEU A 190 -28.01 25.22 -59.20
C LEU A 190 -27.18 25.95 -60.27
N LYS A 191 -25.84 25.89 -60.17
CA LYS A 191 -24.96 26.44 -61.23
C LYS A 191 -25.16 25.71 -62.56
N THR A 192 -25.25 24.39 -62.55
CA THR A 192 -25.50 23.62 -63.78
C THR A 192 -26.88 23.92 -64.37
N GLU A 193 -27.93 24.01 -63.55
CA GLU A 193 -29.29 24.35 -63.99
C GLU A 193 -29.35 25.77 -64.58
N MET A 194 -28.71 26.74 -63.92
CA MET A 194 -28.59 28.10 -64.44
C MET A 194 -27.85 28.12 -65.77
N SER A 195 -26.71 27.43 -65.88
CA SER A 195 -25.96 27.36 -67.14
C SER A 195 -26.78 26.71 -68.27
N ALA A 196 -27.57 25.68 -67.95
CA ALA A 196 -28.46 25.03 -68.91
C ALA A 196 -29.59 25.96 -69.37
N LYS A 197 -30.20 26.72 -68.44
CA LYS A 197 -31.23 27.72 -68.79
C LYS A 197 -30.66 28.89 -69.57
N GLU A 198 -29.46 29.35 -69.24
CA GLU A 198 -28.76 30.38 -70.01
C GLU A 198 -28.49 29.91 -71.43
N ALA A 199 -28.04 28.66 -71.62
CA ALA A 199 -27.86 28.07 -72.93
C ALA A 199 -29.19 28.00 -73.71
N GLN A 200 -30.28 27.56 -73.07
CA GLN A 200 -31.63 27.54 -73.68
C GLN A 200 -32.10 28.94 -74.08
N TRP A 201 -31.95 29.93 -73.21
CA TRP A 201 -32.29 31.33 -73.51
C TRP A 201 -31.43 31.90 -74.63
N ALA A 202 -30.14 31.58 -74.66
CA ALA A 202 -29.23 31.97 -75.73
C ALA A 202 -29.65 31.36 -77.07
N GLU A 203 -30.08 30.09 -77.10
CA GLU A 203 -30.64 29.45 -78.30
C GLU A 203 -31.94 30.12 -78.76
N MET A 204 -32.84 30.42 -77.84
CA MET A 204 -34.11 31.10 -78.13
C MET A 204 -33.90 32.49 -78.72
N ARG A 205 -32.92 33.25 -78.19
CA ARG A 205 -32.55 34.60 -78.65
C ARG A 205 -31.78 34.62 -79.98
N LYS A 206 -31.38 33.48 -80.55
CA LYS A 206 -30.75 33.45 -81.88
C LYS A 206 -31.72 34.00 -82.93
N PRO A 207 -31.29 34.92 -83.82
CA PRO A 207 -32.12 35.43 -84.92
C PRO A 207 -32.63 34.29 -85.81
N TRP A 208 -33.85 34.41 -86.32
CA TRP A 208 -34.57 33.35 -87.06
C TRP A 208 -33.77 32.79 -88.25
N TYR A 209 -33.00 33.63 -88.95
CA TYR A 209 -32.18 33.21 -90.09
C TYR A 209 -31.00 32.31 -89.71
N LYS A 210 -30.45 32.40 -88.48
CA LYS A 210 -29.39 31.48 -88.01
C LYS A 210 -29.91 30.11 -87.58
N LYS A 211 -31.22 29.95 -87.41
CA LYS A 211 -31.86 28.68 -87.05
C LYS A 211 -32.06 27.76 -88.25
N LEU A 212 -32.23 28.32 -89.46
CA LEU A 212 -32.49 27.57 -90.70
C LEU A 212 -31.25 26.91 -91.31
N PHE A 213 -30.03 27.43 -91.07
CA PHE A 213 -28.79 26.93 -91.69
C PHE A 213 -27.93 26.03 -90.80
N ARG A 214 -28.45 25.53 -89.68
CA ARG A 214 -27.68 24.70 -88.73
C ARG A 214 -27.78 23.19 -89.01
N ALA A 215 -28.60 22.76 -89.97
CA ALA A 215 -28.80 21.36 -90.33
C ALA A 215 -28.25 21.07 -91.74
N VAL A 216 -26.93 20.99 -91.86
CA VAL A 216 -26.18 20.27 -92.91
C VAL A 216 -24.95 19.67 -92.24
#